data_AF-A0A2N2FPZ0-F1
#
_entry.id   AF-A0A2N2FPZ0-F1
#
_cell.length_a   1.000
_cell.length_b   1.000
_cell.length_c   1.000
_cell.angle_alpha   90.00
_cell.angle_beta   90.00
_cell.angle_gamma   90.00
#
_symmetry.space_group_name_H-M   'P 1'
#
loop_
_entity.id
_entity.type
_entity.pdbx_description
1 polymer ?
#
loop_
_entity_poly.entity_id
_entity_poly.type
_entity_poly.pdbx_seq_one_letter_code
_entity_poly.pdbx_strand_id
1 'polypeptide(L)' 'MAVAGTLDLTPAMKQYVKIKEKYPDCILFYRMGDFYEMFFEDAVTAAPVLEIT' A
#
# COMPACT_ATOMS: atom_id res chain seq x y z
N MET A 1 -21.13 -7.99 -2.39
CA MET A 1 -20.74 -8.11 -0.98
C MET A 1 -19.89 -6.91 -0.63
N ALA A 2 -20.42 -5.99 0.19
CA ALA A 2 -19.66 -4.83 0.65
C ALA A 2 -18.56 -5.31 1.59
N VAL A 3 -17.30 -5.16 1.17
CA VAL A 3 -16.13 -5.59 1.94
C VAL A 3 -16.06 -4.74 3.21
N ALA A 4 -16.28 -5.38 4.36
CA ALA A 4 -16.15 -4.84 5.71
C ALA A 4 -14.70 -4.42 6.09
N GLY A 5 -13.82 -4.21 5.11
CA GLY A 5 -12.38 -4.03 5.31
C GLY A 5 -11.90 -2.58 5.42
N THR A 6 -12.77 -1.58 5.32
CA THR A 6 -12.37 -0.15 5.41
C THR A 6 -12.61 0.48 6.78
N LEU A 7 -13.38 -0.16 7.66
CA LEU A 7 -13.68 0.35 9.00
C LEU A 7 -12.50 0.15 9.95
N ASP A 8 -11.80 -0.99 9.87
CA ASP A 8 -10.73 -1.40 10.79
C ASP A 8 -9.30 -0.96 10.39
N LEU A 9 -9.15 -0.34 9.21
CA LEU A 9 -7.85 0.17 8.77
C LEU A 9 -7.47 1.41 9.58
N THR A 10 -6.18 1.54 9.91
CA THR A 10 -5.65 2.77 10.50
C THR A 10 -5.88 3.95 9.54
N PRO A 11 -5.96 5.20 10.04
CA PRO A 11 -6.11 6.37 9.17
C PRO A 11 -5.08 6.44 8.03
N ALA A 12 -3.83 6.04 8.31
CA ALA A 12 -2.77 5.95 7.31
C ALA A 12 -3.07 4.92 6.22
N MET A 13 -3.54 3.73 6.59
CA MET A 13 -3.91 2.69 5.62
C MET A 13 -5.13 3.09 4.77
N LYS A 14 -6.10 3.82 5.34
CA LYS A 14 -7.22 4.36 4.55
C LYS A 14 -6.73 5.36 3.49
N GLN A 15 -5.71 6.16 3.81
CA GLN A 15 -5.09 7.07 2.86
C GLN A 15 -4.32 6.31 1.78
N TYR A 16 -3.53 5.30 2.16
CA TYR A 16 -2.82 4.43 1.22
C TYR A 16 -3.76 3.81 0.19
N VAL A 17 -4.83 3.15 0.65
CA VAL A 17 -5.82 2.49 -0.22
C VAL A 17 -6.49 3.50 -1.15
N LYS A 18 -6.91 4.67 -0.66
CA LYS A 18 -7.51 5.72 -1.51
C LYS A 18 -6.58 6.21 -2.62
N ILE A 19 -5.27 6.26 -2.37
CA ILE A 19 -4.30 6.67 -3.40
C ILE A 19 -4.08 5.52 -4.38
N LYS A 20 -3.96 4.28 -3.87
CA LYS A 20 -3.80 3.08 -4.70
C LYS A 20 -4.98 2.84 -5.62
N GLU A 21 -6.22 3.11 -5.18
CA GLU A 21 -7.42 3.04 -6.03
C GLU A 21 -7.35 3.97 -7.25
N LYS A 22 -6.61 5.08 -7.17
CA LYS A 22 -6.39 5.98 -8.32
C LYS A 22 -5.30 5.49 -9.26
N TYR A 23 -4.41 4.63 -8.78
CA TYR A 23 -3.25 4.11 -9.51
C TYR A 23 -3.11 2.58 -9.30
N PRO A 24 -4.11 1.79 -9.73
CA PRO A 24 -4.15 0.36 -9.42
C PRO A 24 -2.97 -0.40 -10.02
N ASP A 25 -2.51 0.01 -11.21
CA ASP A 25 -1.47 -0.68 -11.99
C ASP A 25 -0.04 -0.26 -11.61
N CYS A 26 0.13 0.64 -10.65
CA CYS A 26 1.42 1.21 -10.26
C CYS A 26 1.79 0.83 -8.82
N ILE A 27 3.07 0.53 -8.56
CA ILE A 27 3.56 0.31 -7.19
C ILE A 27 3.57 1.64 -6.43
N LEU A 28 2.87 1.70 -5.30
CA LEU A 28 2.76 2.93 -4.51
C LEU A 28 3.84 2.96 -3.41
N PHE A 29 4.77 3.91 -3.54
CA PHE A 29 5.78 4.18 -2.52
C PHE A 29 5.21 5.16 -1.51
N TYR A 30 4.80 4.66 -0.35
CA TYR A 30 4.21 5.48 0.70
C TYR A 30 5.29 5.99 1.64
N ARG A 31 5.49 7.30 1.68
CA ARG A 31 6.48 7.91 2.58
C ARG A 31 6.01 7.83 4.03
N MET A 32 6.72 7.06 4.84
CA MET A 32 6.51 6.96 6.28
C MET A 32 7.79 7.39 7.00
N GLY A 33 7.87 8.69 7.34
CA GLY A 33 9.07 9.30 7.89
C GLY A 33 10.20 9.41 6.87
N ASP A 34 11.33 8.77 7.17
CA ASP A 34 12.54 8.75 6.33
C ASP A 34 12.55 7.60 5.31
N PHE A 35 11.61 6.67 5.41
CA PHE A 35 11.51 5.51 4.53
C PHE A 35 10.30 5.59 3.60
N TYR A 36 10.40 4.86 2.49
CA TYR A 36 9.26 4.54 1.64
C TYR A 36 8.84 3.10 1.92
N GLU A 37 7.61 2.94 2.36
CA GLU A 37 6.99 1.65 2.62
C GLU A 37 5.98 1.35 1.51
N MET A 38 5.91 0.06 1.16
CA MET A 38 4.90 -0.49 0.26
C MET A 38 4.07 -1.46 1.10
N PHE A 39 2.78 -1.55 0.80
CA PHE A 39 1.87 -2.40 1.57
C PHE A 39 1.11 -3.37 0.67
N PHE A 40 0.63 -4.47 1.25
CA PHE A 40 -0.15 -5.49 0.56
C PHE A 40 0.62 -6.13 -0.62
N GLU A 41 -0.03 -6.25 -1.77
CA GLU A 41 0.51 -6.88 -2.97
C GLU A 41 1.67 -6.09 -3.60
N ASP A 42 1.71 -4.78 -3.39
CA ASP A 42 2.81 -3.91 -3.86
C ASP A 42 4.13 -4.30 -3.20
N ALA A 43 4.11 -4.61 -1.90
CA ALA A 43 5.29 -5.06 -1.18
C ALA A 43 5.78 -6.42 -1.68
N VAL A 44 4.86 -7.38 -1.87
CA VAL A 44 5.18 -8.73 -2.35
C VAL A 44 5.76 -8.70 -3.76
N THR A 45 5.24 -7.80 -4.61
CA THR A 45 5.71 -7.65 -5.99
C THR A 45 7.05 -6.90 -6.06
N ALA A 46 7.24 -5.86 -5.23
CA ALA A 46 8.44 -5.05 -5.24
C ALA A 46 9.63 -5.68 -4.52
N ALA A 47 9.39 -6.46 -3.46
CA ALA A 47 10.42 -7.11 -2.64
C ALA A 47 11.48 -7.88 -3.46
N PRO A 48 11.10 -8.81 -4.37
CA PRO A 48 12.08 -9.54 -5.17
C PRO A 48 12.75 -8.68 -6.25
N VAL A 49 12.09 -7.62 -6.74
CA VAL A 49 12.61 -6.74 -7.80
C VAL A 49 13.67 -5.79 -7.24
N LEU A 50 13.46 -5.31 -6.01
CA LEU A 50 14.35 -4.37 -5.33
C LEU A 50 15.34 -5.06 -4.39
N GLU A 51 15.27 -6.40 -4.27
CA GLU A 51 16.07 -7.20 -3.34
C GLU A 51 15.94 -6.74 -1.88
N ILE A 52 14.71 -6.40 -1.46
CA ILE A 52 14.36 -5.97 -0.09
C ILE A 52 13.45 -6.99 0.60
N THR A 53 13.51 -7.09 1.93
CA THR A 53 12.79 -8.08 2.75
C THR A 53 11.74 -7.43 3.64
#